data_AF-A0A519KJ81-F1
#
_entry.id   AF-A0A519KJ81-F1
#
_cell.length_a   1.000
_cell.length_b   1.000
_cell.length_c   1.000
_cell.angle_alpha   90.00
_cell.angle_beta   90.00
_cell.angle_gamma   90.00
#
_symmetry.space_group_name_H-M   'P 1'
#
loop_
_entity.id
_entity.type
_entity.pdbx_description
1 polymer ?
#
loop_
_entity_poly.entity_id
_entity_poly.type
_entity_poly.pdbx_seq_one_letter_code
_entity_poly.pdbx_strand_id
1 'polypeptide(L)'
;FGATLANVRATGANFSSAEITASNLSNGDFSGASFRDASLDSARLSGGRFSRADFTDASLRRTDIRGADLSDARGLTQSQINQACGDGSTRLPGRLTTQTCRGGPRIVRAPAAPPAPPAPPVPPRRNLVLASD
;
A
#
# COMPACT_ATOMS: atom_id res chain seq x y z
N PHE A 1 8.33 6.38 19.34
CA PHE A 1 8.27 7.73 18.74
C PHE A 1 8.86 7.62 17.34
N GLY A 2 8.22 8.19 16.32
CA GLY A 2 8.75 8.25 14.96
C GLY A 2 8.94 9.71 14.54
N ALA A 3 9.97 10.00 13.73
CA ALA A 3 10.19 11.34 13.22
C ALA A 3 9.19 11.67 12.11
N THR A 4 8.80 12.95 11.98
CA THR A 4 8.01 13.42 10.84
C THR A 4 8.91 14.18 9.88
N LEU A 5 9.08 13.60 8.69
CA LEU A 5 9.84 14.11 7.55
C LEU A 5 8.94 14.15 6.31
N ALA A 6 7.63 14.29 6.49
CA ALA A 6 6.68 14.32 5.39
C ALA A 6 6.81 15.63 4.60
N ASN A 7 6.67 15.55 3.27
CA ASN A 7 6.75 16.69 2.34
C ASN A 7 8.08 17.47 2.35
N VAL A 8 9.14 16.93 2.95
CA VAL A 8 10.46 17.59 2.97
C VAL A 8 11.19 17.43 1.64
N ARG A 9 12.16 18.30 1.38
CA ARG A 9 13.18 18.08 0.35
C ARG A 9 14.51 17.74 1.04
N ALA A 10 14.90 16.48 0.95
CA ALA A 10 16.12 15.91 1.53
C ALA A 10 16.93 15.15 0.47
N THR A 11 17.00 15.71 -0.74
CA THR A 11 17.73 15.14 -1.87
C THR A 11 19.21 14.98 -1.54
N GLY A 12 19.76 13.77 -1.75
CA GLY A 12 21.16 13.47 -1.44
C GLY A 12 21.50 13.43 0.05
N ALA A 13 20.52 13.51 0.95
CA ALA A 13 20.77 13.48 2.38
C ALA A 13 21.31 12.11 2.84
N ASN A 14 22.06 12.11 3.93
CA ASN A 14 22.64 10.90 4.51
C ASN A 14 21.83 10.46 5.74
N PHE A 15 21.12 9.34 5.60
CA PHE A 15 20.42 8.62 6.67
C PHE A 15 21.05 7.23 6.92
N SER A 16 22.31 7.05 6.57
CA SER A 16 22.99 5.76 6.78
C SER A 16 23.01 5.42 8.28
N SER A 17 22.69 4.17 8.62
CA SER A 17 22.56 3.66 9.98
C SER A 17 21.52 4.37 10.85
N ALA A 18 20.62 5.17 10.25
CA ALA A 18 19.62 5.90 11.02
C ALA A 18 18.51 4.99 11.56
N GLU A 19 18.10 5.23 12.81
CA GLU A 19 16.91 4.63 13.40
C GLU A 19 15.68 5.49 13.10
N ILE A 20 15.04 5.24 11.95
CA ILE A 20 13.83 5.96 11.49
C ILE A 20 12.59 5.05 11.49
N THR A 21 12.59 4.07 12.38
CA THR A 21 11.46 3.18 12.68
C THR A 21 10.19 3.99 12.94
N ALA A 22 9.06 3.57 12.35
CA ALA A 22 7.75 4.21 12.45
C ALA A 22 7.70 5.70 12.06
N SER A 23 8.72 6.19 11.34
CA SER A 23 8.78 7.58 10.88
C SER A 23 7.88 7.82 9.68
N ASN A 24 7.47 9.07 9.49
CA ASN A 24 6.67 9.51 8.37
C ASN A 24 7.53 10.27 7.35
N LEU A 25 7.84 9.64 6.22
CA LEU A 25 8.58 10.19 5.08
C LEU A 25 7.64 10.41 3.86
N SER A 26 6.32 10.37 4.06
CA SER A 26 5.36 10.44 2.96
C SER A 26 5.49 11.73 2.15
N ASN A 27 5.32 11.61 0.83
CA ASN A 27 5.35 12.71 -0.14
C ASN A 27 6.65 13.56 -0.15
N GLY A 28 7.69 13.16 0.57
CA GLY A 28 8.98 13.85 0.56
C GLY A 28 9.80 13.53 -0.69
N ASP A 29 10.80 14.36 -0.95
CA ASP A 29 11.81 14.14 -1.99
C ASP A 29 13.15 13.75 -1.34
N PHE A 30 13.45 12.46 -1.38
CA PHE A 30 14.66 11.82 -0.88
C PHE A 30 15.51 11.28 -2.05
N SER A 31 15.35 11.84 -3.24
CA SER A 31 16.09 11.37 -4.42
C SER A 31 17.60 11.43 -4.17
N GLY A 32 18.29 10.32 -4.43
CA GLY A 32 19.73 10.20 -4.21
C GLY A 32 20.17 10.08 -2.74
N ALA A 33 19.25 10.02 -1.77
CA ALA A 33 19.60 9.87 -0.36
C ALA A 33 20.20 8.49 -0.05
N SER A 34 21.01 8.42 1.00
CA SER A 34 21.57 7.16 1.51
C SER A 34 20.77 6.67 2.72
N PHE A 35 20.19 5.47 2.64
CA PHE A 35 19.53 4.74 3.72
C PHE A 35 20.28 3.44 4.04
N ARG A 36 21.60 3.39 3.75
CA ARG A 36 22.40 2.19 4.02
C ARG A 36 22.31 1.79 5.49
N ASP A 37 22.09 0.53 5.79
CA ASP A 37 21.98 0.02 7.18
C ASP A 37 20.88 0.70 8.02
N ALA A 38 19.95 1.45 7.42
CA ALA A 38 18.93 2.19 8.16
C ALA A 38 17.77 1.27 8.57
N SER A 39 17.17 1.54 9.74
CA SER A 39 15.92 0.91 10.16
C SER A 39 14.73 1.75 9.73
N LEU A 40 14.02 1.33 8.68
CA LEU A 40 12.78 1.93 8.16
C LEU A 40 11.54 1.11 8.55
N ASP A 41 11.67 0.24 9.56
CA ASP A 41 10.59 -0.64 9.98
C ASP A 41 9.32 0.13 10.35
N SER A 42 8.18 -0.27 9.79
CA SER A 42 6.89 0.38 9.97
C SER A 42 6.84 1.87 9.54
N ALA A 43 7.85 2.37 8.83
CA ALA A 43 7.86 3.73 8.31
C ALA A 43 6.85 3.91 7.17
N ARG A 44 6.45 5.16 6.92
CA ARG A 44 5.59 5.54 5.79
C ARG A 44 6.38 6.30 4.75
N LEU A 45 6.55 5.71 3.58
CA LEU A 45 7.22 6.29 2.40
C LEU A 45 6.22 6.60 1.28
N SER A 46 4.92 6.48 1.57
CA SER A 46 3.86 6.56 0.57
C SER A 46 3.91 7.87 -0.22
N GLY A 47 3.83 7.77 -1.55
CA GLY A 47 3.89 8.92 -2.47
C GLY A 47 5.23 9.67 -2.52
N GLY A 48 6.25 9.22 -1.78
CA GLY A 48 7.56 9.88 -1.76
C GLY A 48 8.41 9.57 -2.99
N ARG A 49 9.39 10.44 -3.28
CA ARG A 49 10.40 10.23 -4.32
C ARG A 49 11.69 9.73 -3.69
N PHE A 50 12.10 8.53 -4.08
CA PHE A 50 13.31 7.85 -3.61
C PHE A 50 14.19 7.44 -4.79
N SER A 51 14.02 8.10 -5.95
CA SER A 51 14.77 7.77 -7.14
C SER A 51 16.28 7.86 -6.88
N ARG A 52 17.06 6.89 -7.34
CA ARG A 52 18.52 6.81 -7.09
C ARG A 52 18.94 6.76 -5.62
N ALA A 53 18.03 6.57 -4.66
CA ALA A 53 18.40 6.37 -3.27
C ALA A 53 19.08 5.01 -3.05
N ASP A 54 19.87 4.88 -1.99
CA ASP A 54 20.57 3.64 -1.65
C ASP A 54 19.95 3.00 -0.41
N PHE A 55 19.42 1.78 -0.56
CA PHE A 55 18.79 0.98 0.51
C PHE A 55 19.60 -0.28 0.84
N THR A 56 20.89 -0.31 0.52
CA THR A 56 21.77 -1.44 0.86
C THR A 56 21.67 -1.75 2.36
N ASP A 57 21.34 -2.99 2.70
CA ASP A 57 21.20 -3.47 4.08
C ASP A 57 20.15 -2.74 4.95
N ALA A 58 19.27 -1.94 4.35
CA ALA A 58 18.18 -1.29 5.06
C ALA A 58 17.07 -2.29 5.46
N SER A 59 16.49 -2.12 6.65
CA SER A 59 15.32 -2.90 7.08
C SER A 59 14.03 -2.20 6.65
N LEU A 60 13.18 -2.89 5.89
CA LEU A 60 11.91 -2.39 5.33
C LEU A 60 10.68 -3.16 5.85
N ARG A 61 10.75 -3.69 7.09
CA ARG A 61 9.68 -4.54 7.63
C ARG A 61 8.42 -3.72 7.86
N ARG A 62 7.31 -4.13 7.25
CA ARG A 62 6.00 -3.45 7.35
C ARG A 62 6.04 -1.99 6.88
N THR A 63 7.02 -1.61 6.08
CA THR A 63 7.15 -0.27 5.53
C THR A 63 6.10 -0.03 4.45
N ASP A 64 5.39 1.08 4.51
CA ASP A 64 4.42 1.48 3.49
C ASP A 64 5.11 2.21 2.34
N ILE A 65 5.18 1.57 1.18
CA ILE A 65 5.81 2.09 -0.04
C ILE A 65 4.79 2.33 -1.17
N ARG A 66 3.48 2.39 -0.84
CA ARG A 66 2.42 2.63 -1.83
C ARG A 66 2.61 3.94 -2.55
N GLY A 67 2.58 3.92 -3.88
CA GLY A 67 2.82 5.10 -4.72
C GLY A 67 4.20 5.73 -4.58
N ALA A 68 5.15 5.10 -3.87
CA ALA A 68 6.52 5.59 -3.80
C ALA A 68 7.22 5.38 -5.15
N ASP A 69 8.03 6.37 -5.53
CA ASP A 69 8.92 6.26 -6.67
C ASP A 69 10.30 5.79 -6.21
N LEU A 70 10.53 4.47 -6.27
CA LEU A 70 11.81 3.81 -6.02
C LEU A 70 12.55 3.50 -7.33
N SER A 71 12.17 4.14 -8.46
CA SER A 71 12.87 3.95 -9.72
C SER A 71 14.36 4.24 -9.57
N ASP A 72 15.20 3.40 -10.15
CA ASP A 72 16.67 3.50 -10.06
C ASP A 72 17.25 3.46 -8.62
N ALA A 73 16.44 3.13 -7.61
CA ALA A 73 16.95 2.88 -6.27
C ALA A 73 17.91 1.68 -6.28
N ARG A 74 18.93 1.73 -5.43
CA ARG A 74 20.03 0.75 -5.36
C ARG A 74 19.96 -0.02 -4.05
N GLY A 75 20.55 -1.21 -4.03
CA GLY A 75 20.64 -2.03 -2.81
C GLY A 75 19.33 -2.69 -2.38
N LEU A 76 18.22 -2.47 -3.10
CA LEU A 76 16.96 -3.16 -2.86
C LEU A 76 17.00 -4.60 -3.36
N THR A 77 16.54 -5.50 -2.50
CA THR A 77 16.38 -6.92 -2.78
C THR A 77 14.91 -7.32 -2.80
N GLN A 78 14.59 -8.44 -3.44
CA GLN A 78 13.22 -8.97 -3.43
C GLN A 78 12.76 -9.30 -1.99
N SER A 79 13.66 -9.72 -1.10
CA SER A 79 13.33 -9.99 0.30
C SER A 79 12.88 -8.73 1.04
N GLN A 80 13.59 -7.62 0.88
CA GLN A 80 13.20 -6.33 1.46
C GLN A 80 11.83 -5.87 0.95
N ILE A 81 11.59 -5.97 -0.35
CA ILE A 81 10.29 -5.61 -0.94
C ILE A 81 9.16 -6.53 -0.49
N ASN A 82 9.41 -7.84 -0.33
CA ASN A 82 8.42 -8.80 0.20
C ASN A 82 7.97 -8.49 1.63
N GLN A 83 8.80 -7.77 2.40
CA GLN A 83 8.52 -7.35 3.76
C GLN A 83 7.87 -5.95 3.81
N ALA A 84 7.95 -5.20 2.72
CA ALA A 84 7.30 -3.92 2.53
C ALA A 84 5.89 -4.10 1.90
N CYS A 85 5.19 -2.98 1.84
CA CYS A 85 3.77 -2.91 1.58
C CYS A 85 3.55 -1.91 0.43
N GLY A 86 3.43 -2.39 -0.81
CA GLY A 86 3.24 -1.53 -1.99
C GLY A 86 1.92 -1.80 -2.71
N ASP A 87 1.74 -1.20 -3.87
CA ASP A 87 0.58 -1.41 -4.74
C ASP A 87 0.97 -1.22 -6.23
N GLY A 88 -0.01 -1.29 -7.13
CA GLY A 88 0.24 -1.12 -8.57
C GLY A 88 0.78 0.26 -8.99
N SER A 89 0.81 1.23 -8.08
CA SER A 89 1.39 2.56 -8.33
C SER A 89 2.83 2.71 -7.83
N THR A 90 3.32 1.78 -7.01
CA THR A 90 4.72 1.75 -6.57
C THR A 90 5.65 1.47 -7.75
N ARG A 91 6.64 2.34 -7.97
CA ARG A 91 7.63 2.17 -9.04
C ARG A 91 8.89 1.54 -8.45
N LEU A 92 9.20 0.30 -8.81
CA LEU A 92 10.37 -0.43 -8.31
C LEU A 92 11.52 -0.43 -9.33
N PRO A 93 12.79 -0.58 -8.87
CA PRO A 93 13.91 -0.73 -9.78
C PRO A 93 14.00 -2.16 -10.34
N GLY A 94 14.46 -2.27 -11.59
CA GLY A 94 14.77 -3.55 -12.23
C GLY A 94 13.56 -4.48 -12.36
N ARG A 95 13.74 -5.76 -11.95
CA ARG A 95 12.72 -6.82 -12.04
C ARG A 95 12.01 -7.09 -10.70
N LEU A 96 12.14 -6.20 -9.72
CA LEU A 96 11.50 -6.39 -8.41
C LEU A 96 9.98 -6.28 -8.54
N THR A 97 9.27 -7.13 -7.80
CA THR A 97 7.81 -7.14 -7.75
C THR A 97 7.32 -6.79 -6.35
N THR A 98 6.30 -5.92 -6.26
CA THR A 98 5.70 -5.56 -4.97
C THR A 98 4.69 -6.61 -4.51
N GLN A 99 4.55 -6.77 -3.19
CA GLN A 99 3.41 -7.43 -2.59
C GLN A 99 2.39 -6.36 -2.18
N THR A 100 1.13 -6.56 -2.55
CA THR A 100 0.05 -5.72 -2.01
C THR A 100 -0.08 -5.99 -0.52
N CYS A 101 -0.21 -4.94 0.29
CA CYS A 101 -0.48 -5.09 1.72
C CYS A 101 -1.54 -6.17 1.95
N ARG A 102 -1.23 -7.17 2.78
CA ARG A 102 -2.16 -8.26 3.15
C ARG A 102 -3.44 -7.63 3.70
N GLY A 103 -4.44 -7.53 2.83
CA GLY A 103 -5.59 -6.63 2.97
C GLY A 103 -6.38 -6.45 1.66
N GLY A 104 -5.81 -6.75 0.49
CA GLY A 104 -6.62 -7.10 -0.68
C GLY A 104 -7.58 -8.25 -0.32
N PRO A 105 -8.84 -8.25 -0.81
CA PRO A 105 -9.84 -9.19 -0.33
C PRO A 105 -9.25 -10.60 -0.45
N ARG A 106 -9.13 -11.30 0.69
CA ARG A 106 -9.12 -12.75 0.63
C ARG A 106 -10.44 -13.08 -0.04
N ILE A 107 -10.42 -13.42 -1.33
CA ILE A 107 -11.51 -14.21 -1.90
C ILE A 107 -11.37 -15.57 -1.20
N VAL A 108 -11.83 -15.64 0.05
CA VAL A 108 -12.38 -16.87 0.57
C VAL A 108 -13.57 -17.07 -0.35
N ARG A 109 -13.44 -17.95 -1.34
CA ARG A 109 -14.62 -18.45 -2.05
C ARG A 109 -15.51 -19.01 -0.95
N ALA A 110 -16.52 -18.25 -0.54
CA ALA A 110 -17.59 -18.78 0.25
C ALA A 110 -18.19 -19.93 -0.59
N PRO A 111 -18.45 -21.11 -0.01
CA PRO A 111 -19.26 -22.10 -0.72
C PRO A 111 -20.56 -21.41 -1.15
N ALA A 112 -20.97 -21.64 -2.40
CA ALA A 112 -22.16 -21.01 -2.97
C ALA A 112 -23.33 -21.16 -1.99
N ALA A 113 -24.01 -20.04 -1.70
CA ALA A 113 -25.21 -20.07 -0.89
C ALA A 113 -26.24 -21.03 -1.53
N PRO A 114 -26.95 -21.85 -0.74
CA PRO A 114 -28.02 -22.70 -1.28
C PRO A 114 -29.06 -21.83 -2.00
N PRO A 115 -29.66 -22.34 -3.10
CA PRO A 115 -30.63 -21.57 -3.87
C PRO A 115 -31.77 -21.08 -2.97
N ALA A 116 -32.16 -19.81 -3.14
CA ALA A 116 -33.24 -19.22 -2.38
C ALA A 116 -34.55 -20.01 -2.59
N PRO A 117 -35.39 -20.18 -1.55
CA PRO A 117 -36.68 -20.83 -1.69
C PRO A 117 -37.57 -20.06 -2.70
N PRO A 118 -38.46 -20.77 -3.43
CA PRO A 118 -39.33 -20.14 -4.41
C PRO A 118 -40.17 -19.04 -3.78
N ALA A 119 -40.33 -17.94 -4.51
CA ALA A 119 -41.10 -16.78 -4.06
C ALA A 119 -42.56 -17.18 -3.73
N PRO A 120 -43.17 -16.60 -2.68
CA PRO A 120 -44.56 -16.86 -2.35
C PRO A 120 -45.50 -16.40 -3.49
N PRO A 121 -46.65 -17.07 -3.68
CA PRO A 121 -47.59 -16.73 -4.74
C PRO A 121 -48.10 -15.29 -4.60
N VAL A 122 -48.19 -14.60 -5.75
CA VAL A 122 -48.63 -13.20 -5.83
C VAL A 122 -50.09 -13.09 -5.37
N PRO A 123 -50.43 -12.19 -4.43
CA PRO A 123 -51.81 -12.01 -3.99
C PRO A 123 -52.70 -11.44 -5.11
N PRO A 124 -53.99 -11.83 -5.17
CA PRO A 124 -54.89 -11.36 -6.21
C PRO A 124 -55.16 -9.85 -6.08
N ARG A 125 -55.15 -9.15 -7.22
CA ARG A 125 -55.47 -7.72 -7.30
C ARG A 125 -56.98 -7.51 -7.06
N ARG A 126 -57.33 -6.73 -6.03
CA ARG A 126 -58.70 -6.21 -5.84
C ARG A 126 -58.93 -5.07 -6.83
N ASN A 127 -59.81 -5.27 -7.80
CA ASN A 127 -60.34 -4.17 -8.62
C ASN A 127 -61.41 -3.44 -7.80
N LEU A 128 -61.09 -2.24 -7.33
CA LEU A 128 -62.07 -1.33 -6.74
C LEU A 128 -62.84 -0.67 -7.88
N VAL A 129 -64.08 -1.09 -8.12
CA VAL A 129 -64.99 -0.36 -9.00
C VAL A 129 -65.52 0.81 -8.19
N LEU A 130 -65.07 2.02 -8.51
CA LEU A 130 -65.70 3.27 -8.09
C LEU A 130 -66.99 3.42 -8.91
N ALA A 131 -68.14 3.13 -8.32
CA ALA A 131 -69.41 3.61 -8.83
C ALA A 131 -69.63 5.03 -8.32
N SER A 132 -69.92 5.94 -9.25
CA SER A 132 -70.25 7.35 -9.01
C SER A 132 -71.77 7.55 -9.05
N ASP A 133 -72.22 8.51 -8.24
CA ASP A 133 -73.57 9.06 -8.02
C ASP A 133 -74.55 8.28 -7.13
#